data_AF-A0A8S3AW39-F1
#
_entry.id   AF-A0A8S3AW39-F1
#
_cell.length_a   1.000
_cell.length_b   1.000
_cell.length_c   1.000
_cell.angle_alpha   90.00
_cell.angle_beta   90.00
_cell.angle_gamma   90.00
#
_symmetry.space_group_name_H-M   'P 1'
#
loop_
_entity.id
_entity.type
_entity.pdbx_description
1 polymer ?
#
loop_
_entity_poly.entity_id
_entity_poly.type
_entity_poly.pdbx_seq_one_letter_code
_entity_poly.pdbx_strand_id
1 'polypeptide(L)' 'MSFTSDEVNYLIYRYLSESGFVHSAYLFGLESHIAHTSINGNIVPPGALLSLIQKGLYYTEAELSIGD' A
#
# COMPACT_ATOMS: atom_id res chain seq x y z
N MET A 1 -9.27 10.98 -7.70
CA MET A 1 -9.53 10.08 -6.55
C MET A 1 -8.43 10.31 -5.54
N SER A 2 -8.74 10.32 -4.24
CA SER A 2 -7.74 10.45 -3.17
C SER A 2 -7.72 9.17 -2.34
N PHE A 3 -6.54 8.73 -1.95
CA PHE A 3 -6.40 7.66 -0.96
C PHE A 3 -6.82 8.16 0.43
N THR A 4 -7.49 7.29 1.17
CA THR A 4 -7.67 7.43 2.61
C THR A 4 -6.42 6.94 3.36
N SER A 5 -6.21 7.43 4.57
CA SER A 5 -5.11 6.95 5.43
C SER A 5 -5.21 5.45 5.70
N ASP A 6 -6.44 4.92 5.87
CA ASP A 6 -6.67 3.50 6.11
C ASP A 6 -6.22 2.64 4.93
N GLU A 7 -6.48 3.06 3.69
CA GLU A 7 -6.05 2.34 2.49
C GLU A 7 -4.53 2.30 2.38
N VAL A 8 -3.85 3.42 2.64
CA VAL A 8 -2.39 3.48 2.62
C VAL A 8 -1.80 2.62 3.74
N ASN A 9 -2.33 2.73 4.96
CA ASN A 9 -1.91 1.92 6.09
C ASN A 9 -2.07 0.43 5.80
N TYR A 10 -3.19 0.02 5.21
CA TYR A 10 -3.41 -1.38 4.86
C TYR A 10 -2.40 -1.90 3.84
N LEU A 11 -2.06 -1.10 2.83
CA LEU A 11 -1.04 -1.47 1.84
C LEU A 11 0.35 -1.61 2.48
N ILE A 12 0.72 -0.72 3.41
CA ILE A 12 1.97 -0.79 4.16
C ILE A 12 2.00 -2.04 5.05
N TYR A 13 0.95 -2.25 5.85
CA TYR A 13 0.82 -3.42 6.72
C TYR A 13 0.96 -4.73 5.94
N ARG A 14 0.30 -4.82 4.77
CA ARG A 14 0.39 -5.98 3.88
C ARG A 14 1.79 -6.18 3.33
N TYR A 15 2.44 -5.12 2.86
CA TYR A 15 3.82 -5.20 2.38
C TYR A 15 4.79 -5.71 3.46
N LEU A 16 4.67 -5.18 4.69
CA LEU A 16 5.51 -5.62 5.82
C LEU A 16 5.30 -7.11 6.11
N SER A 17 4.04 -7.55 6.10
CA SER A 17 3.67 -8.95 6.31
C SER A 17 4.20 -9.87 5.20
N GLU A 18 4.00 -9.48 3.94
CA GLU A 18 4.42 -10.25 2.74
C GLU A 18 5.95 -10.34 2.62
N SER A 19 6.68 -9.33 3.08
CA SER A 19 8.15 -9.29 3.04
C SER A 19 8.83 -9.97 4.24
N GLY A 20 8.06 -10.48 5.20
CA GLY A 20 8.60 -11.14 6.39
C GLY A 20 9.09 -10.20 7.50
N PHE A 21 8.73 -8.91 7.46
CA PHE A 21 9.04 -7.94 8.53
C PHE A 21 8.07 -8.09 9.71
N VAL A 22 8.05 -9.26 10.33
CA VAL A 22 7.02 -9.69 11.31
C VAL A 22 6.84 -8.70 12.45
N HIS A 23 7.94 -8.24 13.07
CA HIS A 23 7.86 -7.29 14.20
C HIS A 23 7.33 -5.92 13.79
N SER A 24 7.74 -5.44 12.62
CA SER A 24 7.24 -4.17 12.06
C SER A 24 5.77 -4.26 11.69
N ALA A 25 5.34 -5.35 11.03
CA ALA A 25 3.95 -5.59 10.70
C ALA A 25 3.06 -5.65 11.95
N TYR A 26 3.54 -6.31 13.01
CA TYR A 26 2.84 -6.39 14.29
C TYR A 26 2.68 -5.01 14.94
N LEU A 27 3.77 -4.27 15.14
CA LEU A 27 3.72 -2.97 15.78
C LEU A 27 2.91 -1.97 14.96
N PHE A 28 3.14 -1.93 13.65
CA PHE A 28 2.41 -1.05 12.74
C PHE A 28 0.90 -1.36 12.74
N GLY A 29 0.50 -2.63 12.73
CA GLY A 29 -0.91 -3.01 12.78
C GLY A 29 -1.63 -2.54 14.05
N LEU A 30 -0.91 -2.45 15.17
CA LEU A 30 -1.43 -1.88 16.42
C LEU A 30 -1.52 -0.35 16.34
N GLU A 31 -0.44 0.33 15.96
CA GLU A 31 -0.37 1.80 15.87
C GLU A 31 -1.34 2.36 14.83
N SER A 32 -1.56 1.65 13.73
CA SER A 32 -2.46 2.06 12.65
C SER A 32 -3.90 1.61 12.87
N HIS A 33 -4.21 0.93 13.98
CA HIS A 33 -5.52 0.33 14.27
C HIS A 33 -6.09 -0.49 13.10
N ILE A 34 -5.26 -1.30 12.43
CA ILE A 34 -5.64 -1.92 11.15
C ILE A 34 -6.88 -2.83 11.26
N ALA A 35 -7.07 -3.46 12.42
CA ALA A 35 -8.24 -4.30 12.72
C ALA A 35 -9.57 -3.52 12.78
N HIS A 36 -9.54 -2.19 12.93
CA HIS A 36 -10.73 -1.33 12.94
C HIS A 36 -11.06 -0.75 11.56
N THR A 37 -10.24 -1.01 10.54
CA THR A 37 -10.49 -0.54 9.18
C THR A 37 -11.59 -1.38 8.51
N SER A 38 -12.37 -0.78 7.61
CA SER A 38 -13.42 -1.47 6.83
C SER A 38 -12.89 -2.17 5.58
N ILE A 39 -11.56 -2.36 5.47
CA ILE A 39 -10.91 -2.88 4.29
C ILE A 39 -11.03 -4.39 4.24
N ASN A 40 -11.63 -4.91 3.17
CA ASN A 40 -11.69 -6.34 2.92
C ASN A 40 -10.34 -6.84 2.40
N GLY A 41 -9.60 -7.58 3.23
CA GLY A 41 -8.28 -8.06 2.86
C GLY A 41 -8.23 -9.04 1.68
N ASN A 42 -9.34 -9.72 1.39
CA ASN A 42 -9.42 -10.72 0.31
C ASN A 42 -9.43 -10.08 -1.09
N ILE A 43 -9.82 -8.81 -1.21
CA ILE A 43 -9.80 -8.09 -2.50
C ILE A 43 -8.44 -7.43 -2.78
N VAL A 44 -7.54 -7.38 -1.80
CA VAL A 44 -6.21 -6.78 -1.96
C VAL A 44 -5.21 -7.85 -2.37
N PRO A 45 -4.72 -7.85 -3.63
CA PRO A 45 -3.81 -8.88 -4.11
C PRO A 45 -2.44 -8.78 -3.41
N PRO A 46 -1.66 -9.89 -3.37
CA PRO A 46 -0.27 -9.84 -2.94
C PRO A 46 0.55 -8.84 -3.78
N GLY A 47 1.49 -8.13 -3.17
CA GLY A 47 2.33 -7.15 -3.87
C GLY A 47 1.57 -5.90 -4.33
N ALA A 48 0.38 -5.62 -3.78
CA ALA A 48 -0.43 -4.46 -4.15
C ALA A 48 0.31 -3.13 -3.98
N LEU A 49 1.03 -2.95 -2.85
CA LEU A 49 1.80 -1.73 -2.61
C LEU A 49 2.90 -1.54 -3.67
N LEU A 50 3.66 -2.61 -3.94
CA LEU A 50 4.74 -2.57 -4.93
C LEU A 50 4.20 -2.28 -6.33
N SER A 51 3.09 -2.91 -6.70
CA SER A 51 2.41 -2.68 -7.98
C SER A 51 1.92 -1.24 -8.12
N LEU A 52 1.41 -0.66 -7.03
CA LEU A 52 0.97 0.74 -7.02
C LEU A 52 2.14 1.70 -7.18
N ILE A 53 3.24 1.49 -6.45
CA ILE A 53 4.47 2.30 -6.56
C ILE A 53 5.02 2.22 -7.98
N GLN A 54 5.12 1.02 -8.55
CA GLN A 54 5.62 0.82 -9.91
C GLN A 54 4.74 1.53 -10.95
N LYS A 55 3.41 1.43 -10.84
CA LYS A 55 2.49 2.18 -11.70
C LYS A 55 2.62 3.69 -11.53
N GLY A 56 2.83 4.15 -10.29
CA GLY A 56 3.08 5.57 -10.00
C GLY A 56 4.31 6.09 -10.72
N LEU A 57 5.42 5.35 -10.69
CA LEU A 57 6.65 5.69 -11.41
C LEU A 57 6.41 5.78 -12.93
N TYR A 58 5.78 4.75 -13.53
CA TYR A 58 5.47 4.78 -14.96
C TYR A 58 4.53 5.92 -15.35
N TYR A 59 3.58 6.26 -14.48
CA TYR A 59 2.67 7.37 -14.71
C TYR A 59 3.42 8.71 -14.70
N THR A 60 4.33 8.90 -13.74
CA THR A 60 5.20 10.10 -13.70
C THR A 60 6.12 10.18 -14.92
N GLU A 61 6.73 9.07 -15.34
CA GLU A 61 7.55 9.03 -16.56
C GLU A 61 6.72 9.37 -17.81
N ALA A 62 5.48 8.87 -17.90
CA ALA A 62 4.57 9.19 -18.99
C ALA A 62 4.21 10.68 -19.02
N GLU A 63 3.88 11.27 -17.86
CA GLU A 63 3.57 12.71 -17.75
C GLU A 63 4.75 13.59 -18.20
N LEU A 64 5.99 13.18 -17.89
CA LEU A 64 7.19 13.89 -18.35
C LEU A 64 7.38 13.74 -19.87
N SER A 65 7.19 12.53 -20.41
CA SER A 65 7.38 12.25 -21.84
C SER A 65 6.38 12.94 -22.78
N ILE A 66 5.19 13.31 -22.27
CA ILE A 66 4.17 14.05 -23.02
C ILE A 66 4.44 15.57 -22.97
N GLY A 67 5.22 16.02 -21.99
CA GLY A 67 5.60 17.43 -21.81
C GLY A 67 6.80 17.88 -22.64
N ASP A 68 7.53 16.93 -23.24
CA ASP A 68 8.56 17.15 -24.28
C ASP A 68 7.95 17.03 -25.70
#